data_AF-A0A7S4F6Q4-F1
#
_entry.id   AF-A0A7S4F6Q4-F1
#
_cell.length_a   1.000
_cell.length_b   1.000
_cell.length_c   1.000
_cell.angle_alpha   90.00
_cell.angle_beta   90.00
_cell.angle_gamma   90.00
#
_symmetry.space_group_name_H-M   'P 1'
#
loop_
_entity.id
_entity.type
_entity.pdbx_description
1 polymer ?
#
loop_
_entity_poly.entity_id
_entity_poly.type
_entity_poly.pdbx_seq_one_letter_code
_entity_poly.pdbx_strand_id
1 'polypeptide(L)'
;VAGVLSQSSWLALSRASFVLCPVGRGVDTHRVWEALALGAVAVVVHSTLDVLYRDLPVVIVHSWRNLSVGEIERWRREVRSRFGHEPFSAIMQRRLTLPYWCGRIRNAAAHGW
;
A
#
# COMPACT_ATOMS: atom_id res chain seq x y z
N VAL A 1 12.21 -18.78 -11.32
CA VAL A 1 12.13 -17.32 -11.59
C VAL A 1 11.54 -16.64 -10.35
N ALA A 2 12.35 -16.52 -9.30
CA ALA A 2 12.02 -15.74 -8.11
C ALA A 2 12.68 -14.38 -8.30
N GLY A 3 11.88 -13.34 -8.49
CA GLY A 3 12.35 -11.98 -8.75
C GLY A 3 12.92 -11.38 -7.48
N VAL A 4 14.22 -11.55 -7.23
CA VAL A 4 14.92 -10.73 -6.25
C VAL A 4 15.09 -9.35 -6.85
N LEU A 5 14.46 -8.34 -6.25
CA LEU A 5 14.65 -6.94 -6.63
C LEU A 5 16.13 -6.57 -6.48
N SER A 6 16.75 -6.08 -7.55
CA SER A 6 18.13 -5.59 -7.53
C SER A 6 18.27 -4.40 -6.58
N GLN A 7 19.48 -4.14 -6.07
CA GLN A 7 19.76 -2.97 -5.24
C GLN A 7 19.32 -1.65 -5.88
N SER A 8 19.40 -1.55 -7.21
CA SER A 8 18.90 -0.41 -7.99
C SER A 8 17.37 -0.26 -7.95
N SER A 9 16.63 -1.37 -7.87
CA SER A 9 15.17 -1.34 -7.77
C SER A 9 14.70 -0.83 -6.40
N TRP A 10 15.38 -1.24 -5.32
CA TRP A 10 15.11 -0.74 -3.96
C TRP A 10 15.34 0.77 -3.83
N LEU A 11 16.43 1.28 -4.42
CA LEU A 11 16.74 2.70 -4.44
C LEU A 11 15.73 3.52 -5.25
N ALA A 12 15.17 2.95 -6.32
CA ALA A 12 14.12 3.62 -7.09
C ALA A 12 12.82 3.72 -6.29
N LEU A 13 12.43 2.65 -5.59
CA LEU A 13 11.23 2.61 -4.76
C LEU A 13 11.30 3.58 -3.58
N SER A 14 12.45 3.67 -2.90
CA SER A 14 12.61 4.59 -1.76
C SER A 14 12.55 6.08 -2.14
N ARG A 15 12.66 6.39 -3.44
CA ARG A 15 12.56 7.76 -3.96
C ARG A 15 11.20 8.05 -4.62
N ALA A 16 10.37 7.04 -4.81
CA ALA A 16 9.08 7.18 -5.48
C ALA A 16 7.99 7.62 -4.49
N SER A 17 7.17 8.60 -4.87
CA SER A 17 5.99 8.97 -4.07
C SER A 17 4.85 7.95 -4.20
N PHE A 18 4.76 7.26 -5.35
CA PHE A 18 3.73 6.27 -5.66
C PHE A 18 4.35 5.08 -6.40
N VAL A 19 3.89 3.86 -6.07
CA VAL A 19 4.35 2.62 -6.68
C VAL A 19 3.16 1.81 -7.16
N LEU A 20 3.13 1.51 -8.46
CA LEU A 20 2.11 0.63 -9.03
C LEU A 20 2.35 -0.81 -8.57
N CYS A 21 1.33 -1.37 -7.94
CA CYS A 21 1.32 -2.72 -7.39
C CYS A 21 0.27 -3.57 -8.12
N PRO A 22 0.47 -3.87 -9.42
CA PRO A 22 -0.46 -4.72 -10.15
C PRO A 22 -0.51 -6.12 -9.57
N VAL A 23 -1.70 -6.72 -9.61
CA VAL A 23 -1.95 -8.10 -9.21
C VAL A 23 -1.00 -9.05 -9.96
N GLY A 24 -0.50 -10.06 -9.25
CA GLY A 24 0.41 -11.07 -9.79
C GLY A 24 -0.32 -12.36 -10.12
N ARG A 25 0.22 -13.50 -9.65
CA ARG A 25 -0.46 -14.81 -9.70
C ARG A 25 -1.65 -14.92 -8.73
N GLY A 26 -1.84 -13.92 -7.87
CA GLY A 26 -2.97 -13.78 -6.95
C GLY A 26 -3.40 -12.31 -6.85
N VAL A 27 -4.45 -12.07 -6.06
CA VAL A 27 -5.03 -10.73 -5.86
C VAL A 27 -4.08 -9.81 -5.07
N ASP A 28 -3.28 -10.35 -4.15
CA ASP A 28 -2.20 -9.61 -3.46
C ASP A 28 -0.87 -9.72 -4.22
N THR A 29 0.02 -8.76 -3.97
CA THR A 29 1.40 -8.76 -4.45
C THR A 29 2.35 -8.28 -3.36
N HIS A 30 3.51 -8.94 -3.23
CA HIS A 30 4.59 -8.53 -2.30
C HIS A 30 4.98 -7.06 -2.45
N ARG A 31 4.83 -6.51 -3.67
CA ARG A 31 5.14 -5.11 -3.99
C ARG A 31 4.33 -4.10 -3.17
N VAL A 32 3.10 -4.42 -2.75
CA VAL A 32 2.31 -3.53 -1.88
C VAL A 32 3.07 -3.29 -0.58
N TRP A 33 3.49 -4.37 0.06
CA TRP A 33 4.16 -4.32 1.36
C TRP A 33 5.57 -3.72 1.28
N GLU A 34 6.30 -4.02 0.21
CA GLU A 34 7.62 -3.41 -0.03
C GLU A 34 7.53 -1.90 -0.24
N ALA A 35 6.58 -1.43 -1.07
CA ALA A 35 6.37 0.00 -1.30
C ALA A 35 6.06 0.72 0.01
N LEU A 36 5.11 0.18 0.79
CA LEU A 36 4.72 0.76 2.08
C LEU A 36 5.89 0.79 3.08
N ALA A 37 6.67 -0.29 3.18
CA ALA A 37 7.82 -0.37 4.06
C ALA A 37 8.91 0.65 3.70
N LEU A 38 9.06 0.99 2.42
CA LEU A 38 10.02 1.97 1.92
C LEU A 38 9.50 3.42 1.96
N GLY A 39 8.29 3.66 2.48
CA GLY A 39 7.73 5.01 2.57
C GLY A 39 7.08 5.51 1.27
N ALA A 40 6.70 4.61 0.37
CA ALA A 40 6.00 4.93 -0.87
C ALA A 40 4.52 4.52 -0.80
N VAL A 41 3.64 5.32 -1.41
CA VAL A 41 2.21 5.01 -1.48
C VAL A 41 1.97 3.89 -2.49
N ALA A 42 1.35 2.80 -2.08
CA ALA A 42 1.00 1.73 -3.01
C ALA A 42 -0.24 2.11 -3.83
N VAL A 43 -0.24 1.82 -5.12
CA VAL A 43 -1.40 1.96 -6.00
C VAL A 43 -1.84 0.58 -6.44
N VAL A 44 -3.08 0.21 -6.18
CA VAL A 44 -3.65 -1.12 -6.49
C VAL A 44 -4.94 -0.98 -7.26
N VAL A 45 -5.36 -2.04 -7.97
CA VAL A 45 -6.71 -2.12 -8.53
C VAL A 45 -7.67 -2.65 -7.47
N HIS A 46 -8.88 -2.09 -7.44
CA HIS A 46 -10.00 -2.52 -6.62
C HIS A 46 -10.16 -4.04 -6.59
N SER A 47 -10.31 -4.60 -5.40
CA SER A 47 -10.53 -6.03 -5.20
C SER A 47 -11.18 -6.30 -3.84
N THR A 48 -11.35 -7.59 -3.52
CA THR A 48 -11.77 -8.01 -2.17
C THR A 48 -10.78 -7.61 -1.07
N LEU A 49 -9.55 -7.21 -1.42
CA LEU A 49 -8.51 -6.80 -0.46
C LEU A 49 -8.61 -5.33 -0.03
N ASP A 50 -9.50 -4.53 -0.60
CA ASP A 50 -9.64 -3.10 -0.27
C ASP A 50 -9.79 -2.84 1.24
N VAL A 51 -10.49 -3.73 1.94
CA VAL A 51 -10.68 -3.65 3.40
C VAL A 51 -9.36 -3.74 4.17
N LEU A 52 -8.38 -4.48 3.66
CA LEU A 52 -7.05 -4.61 4.24
C LEU A 52 -6.27 -3.30 4.16
N TYR A 53 -6.50 -2.54 3.08
CA TYR A 53 -5.77 -1.32 2.77
C TYR A 53 -6.38 -0.05 3.36
N ARG A 54 -7.60 -0.13 3.94
CA ARG A 54 -8.35 1.01 4.49
C ARG A 54 -7.50 1.91 5.40
N ASP A 55 -6.66 1.29 6.21
CA ASP A 55 -5.87 1.92 7.27
C ASP A 55 -4.42 2.21 6.87
N LEU A 56 -4.09 2.05 5.58
CA LEU A 56 -2.74 2.16 5.04
C LEU A 56 -2.67 3.18 3.88
N PRO A 57 -1.49 3.77 3.60
CA PRO A 57 -1.25 4.68 2.49
C PRO A 57 -1.32 3.94 1.14
N VAL A 58 -2.54 3.58 0.75
CA VAL A 58 -2.85 2.87 -0.48
C VAL A 58 -3.93 3.63 -1.24
N VAL A 59 -3.67 3.83 -2.52
CA VAL A 59 -4.63 4.35 -3.50
C VAL A 59 -5.23 3.18 -4.24
N ILE A 60 -6.56 3.13 -4.28
CA ILE A 60 -7.31 2.09 -4.98
C ILE A 60 -7.90 2.70 -6.25
N VAL A 61 -7.53 2.14 -7.40
CA VAL A 61 -8.06 2.53 -8.72
C VAL A 61 -9.00 1.45 -9.25
N HIS A 62 -9.93 1.79 -10.14
CA HIS A 62 -10.83 0.80 -10.73
C HIS A 62 -10.20 0.04 -11.91
N SER A 63 -9.21 0.63 -12.59
CA SER A 63 -8.55 0.05 -13.74
C SER A 63 -7.19 0.70 -13.98
N TRP A 64 -6.28 -0.03 -14.60
CA TRP A 64 -5.04 0.54 -15.16
C TRP A 64 -5.26 1.30 -16.47
N ARG A 65 -6.46 1.22 -17.06
CA ARG A 65 -6.79 1.94 -18.29
C ARG A 65 -6.94 3.43 -18.02
N ASN A 66 -6.45 4.25 -18.95
CA ASN A 66 -6.59 5.71 -18.95
C ASN A 66 -5.98 6.40 -17.72
N LEU A 67 -4.95 5.80 -17.11
CA LEU A 67 -4.17 6.53 -16.12
C LEU A 67 -3.47 7.71 -16.78
N SER A 68 -3.42 8.84 -16.08
CA SER A 68 -2.76 10.05 -16.55
C SER A 68 -1.88 10.68 -15.47
N VAL A 69 -0.92 11.50 -15.87
CA VAL A 69 -0.06 12.23 -14.94
C VAL A 69 -0.88 13.10 -13.97
N GLY A 70 -2.01 13.64 -14.43
CA GLY A 70 -2.92 14.44 -13.58
C GLY A 70 -3.55 13.67 -12.41
N GLU A 71 -3.55 12.34 -12.46
CA GLU A 71 -4.03 11.53 -11.34
C GLU A 71 -3.10 11.55 -10.13
N ILE A 72 -1.80 11.77 -10.35
CA ILE A 72 -0.80 11.83 -9.27
C ILE A 72 -1.18 12.92 -8.27
N GLU A 73 -1.62 14.09 -8.73
CA GLU A 73 -2.05 15.18 -7.84
C GLU A 73 -3.38 14.89 -7.14
N ARG A 74 -4.26 14.11 -7.78
CA ARG A 74 -5.48 13.61 -7.11
C ARG A 74 -5.09 12.66 -5.97
N TRP A 75 -4.21 11.71 -6.24
CA TRP A 75 -3.73 10.74 -5.25
C TRP A 75 -2.96 11.41 -4.11
N ARG A 76 -2.11 12.41 -4.40
CA ARG A 76 -1.43 13.21 -3.36
C ARG A 76 -2.45 13.87 -2.42
N ARG A 77 -3.50 14.48 -2.97
CA ARG A 77 -4.55 15.11 -2.16
C ARG A 77 -5.33 14.09 -1.32
N GLU A 78 -5.65 12.93 -1.89
CA GLU A 78 -6.35 11.85 -1.19
C GLU A 78 -5.52 11.27 -0.04
N VAL A 79 -4.26 10.96 -0.28
CA VAL A 79 -3.35 10.44 0.76
C VAL A 79 -3.17 11.49 1.85
N ARG A 80 -2.97 12.76 1.47
CA ARG A 80 -2.81 13.86 2.45
C ARG A 80 -4.07 14.08 3.28
N SER A 81 -5.27 13.96 2.71
CA SER A 81 -6.51 14.13 3.48
C SER A 81 -6.72 12.99 4.48
N ARG A 82 -6.29 11.77 4.15
CA ARG A 82 -6.44 10.58 5.03
C ARG A 82 -5.34 10.48 6.10
N PHE A 83 -4.11 10.85 5.77
CA PHE A 83 -2.93 10.54 6.60
C PHE A 83 -2.09 11.77 6.95
N GLY A 84 -2.47 12.96 6.50
CA GLY A 84 -1.75 14.20 6.76
C GLY A 84 -0.51 14.40 5.88
N HIS A 85 0.36 15.32 6.28
CA HIS A 85 1.59 15.65 5.56
C HIS A 85 2.67 14.57 5.66
N GLU A 86 2.60 13.71 6.68
CA GLU A 86 3.54 12.61 6.93
C GLU A 86 2.82 11.25 6.94
N PRO A 87 2.46 10.71 5.76
CA PRO A 87 1.68 9.48 5.67
C PRO A 87 2.39 8.23 6.22
N PHE A 88 3.71 8.29 6.39
CA PHE A 88 4.56 7.21 6.91
C PHE A 88 5.12 7.51 8.30
N SER A 89 4.29 8.07 9.19
CA SER A 89 4.62 8.31 10.58
C SER A 89 5.01 7.03 11.35
N ALA A 90 5.60 7.18 12.53
CA ALA A 90 5.94 6.04 13.41
C ALA A 90 4.72 5.17 13.78
N ILE A 91 3.54 5.77 13.87
CA ILE A 91 2.28 5.04 14.10
C ILE A 91 1.94 4.20 12.86
N MET A 92 2.10 4.76 11.65
CA MET A 92 1.87 4.02 10.42
C MET A 92 2.83 2.83 10.28
N GLN A 93 4.11 3.03 10.58
CA GLN A 93 5.12 1.96 10.51
C GLN A 93 4.76 0.76 11.41
N ARG A 94 4.14 0.99 12.58
CA ARG A 94 3.65 -0.10 13.43
C ARG A 94 2.56 -0.93 12.76
N ARG A 95 1.71 -0.33 11.92
CA ARG A 95 0.64 -1.03 11.18
C ARG A 95 1.19 -1.98 10.13
N LEU A 96 2.45 -1.81 9.70
CA LEU A 96 3.12 -2.69 8.74
C LEU A 96 3.79 -3.91 9.40
N THR A 97 3.64 -4.08 10.72
CA THR A 97 4.30 -5.16 11.47
C THR A 97 3.35 -6.34 11.73
N LEU A 98 3.92 -7.55 11.82
CA LEU A 98 3.19 -8.77 12.20
C LEU A 98 2.37 -8.62 13.50
N PRO A 99 2.91 -8.05 14.61
CA PRO A 99 2.15 -7.86 15.84
C PRO A 99 0.83 -7.10 15.67
N TYR A 100 0.79 -6.07 14.82
CA TYR A 100 -0.44 -5.31 14.56
C TYR A 100 -1.53 -6.19 13.95
N TRP A 101 -1.19 -6.95 12.91
CA TRP A 101 -2.12 -7.83 12.22
C TRP A 101 -2.59 -8.99 13.09
N CYS A 102 -1.67 -9.62 13.83
CA CYS A 102 -2.02 -10.64 14.82
C CYS A 102 -3.00 -10.09 15.87
N GLY A 103 -2.80 -8.85 16.35
CA GLY A 103 -3.72 -8.19 17.26
C GLY A 103 -5.10 -7.98 16.66
N ARG A 104 -5.19 -7.49 15.42
CA ARG A 104 -6.46 -7.30 14.70
C ARG A 104 -7.24 -8.60 14.52
N ILE A 105 -6.56 -9.67 14.10
CA ILE A 105 -7.19 -10.98 13.88
C ILE A 105 -7.75 -11.53 15.19
N ARG A 106 -6.98 -11.47 16.28
CA ARG A 106 -7.43 -11.93 17.60
C ARG A 106 -8.62 -11.12 18.10
N ASN A 107 -8.61 -9.80 17.90
CA ASN A 107 -9.72 -8.94 18.31
C ASN A 107 -11.01 -9.24 17.52
N ALA A 108 -10.91 -9.43 16.20
CA ALA A 108 -12.05 -9.83 15.37
C ALA A 108 -12.60 -11.20 15.78
N ALA A 109 -11.73 -12.18 16.06
CA ALA A 109 -12.14 -13.50 16.52
C ALA A 109 -12.87 -13.46 17.89
N ALA A 110 -12.46 -12.55 18.79
CA ALA A 110 -13.07 -12.41 20.11
C ALA A 110 -14.47 -11.76 20.10
N HIS A 111 -14.80 -10.98 19.05
CA HIS A 111 -16.07 -10.25 18.96
C HIS A 111 -17.05 -10.87 17.94
N GLY A 112 -16.71 -12.04 17.39
CA GLY A 112 -17.60 -12.81 16.51
C GLY A 112 -17.94 -12.07 15.21
N TRP A 113 -16.91 -11.86 14.37
CA TRP A 113 -16.97 -11.19 13.05
C TRP A 113 -17.75 -9.87 13.01
#